data_AF-A0A2G5K608-F1
#
_entry.id   AF-A0A2G5K608-F1
#
_cell.length_a   1.000
_cell.length_b   1.000
_cell.length_c   1.000
_cell.angle_alpha   90.00
_cell.angle_beta   90.00
_cell.angle_gamma   90.00
#
_symmetry.space_group_name_H-M   'P 1'
#
loop_
_entity.id
_entity.type
_entity.pdbx_description
1 polymer ?
#
loop_
_entity_poly.entity_id
_entity_poly.type
_entity_poly.pdbx_seq_one_letter_code
_entity_poly.pdbx_strand_id
1 'polypeptide(L)'
;MMLSAPINELKHKAKLLRRSKGIRLNRAYAVIAKEEGYASWSLLIRDYEAHKPTPNMQPRTGYQITSLPIDDTYRKEAIELANSIFEMVMHRIEPKNPIETRKLWDAAEYVDEHHLDSSMLPIDSEYALSLIEAFLVHYVIDLAIKAERTTNV
;
A
#
# COMPACT_ATOMS: atom_id res chain seq x y z
N MET A 1 -19.68 -5.12 -6.27
CA MET A 1 -19.12 -4.45 -7.44
C MET A 1 -17.95 -5.27 -7.98
N MET A 2 -17.84 -5.47 -9.30
CA MET A 2 -16.67 -6.10 -9.93
C MET A 2 -16.03 -5.10 -10.89
N LEU A 3 -15.03 -4.35 -10.41
CA LEU A 3 -14.12 -3.61 -11.29
C LEU A 3 -13.28 -4.61 -12.09
N SER A 4 -12.85 -4.24 -13.29
CA SER A 4 -11.95 -5.05 -14.12
C SER A 4 -10.57 -5.26 -13.48
N ALA A 5 -10.20 -4.36 -12.57
CA ALA A 5 -8.96 -4.38 -11.81
C ALA A 5 -9.11 -3.61 -10.49
N PRO A 6 -8.25 -3.83 -9.49
CA PRO A 6 -8.18 -3.02 -8.28
C PRO A 6 -8.05 -1.52 -8.59
N ILE A 7 -8.59 -0.65 -7.73
CA ILE A 7 -8.62 0.80 -7.97
C ILE A 7 -7.23 1.41 -8.21
N ASN A 8 -6.20 0.86 -7.55
CA ASN A 8 -4.81 1.29 -7.72
C ASN A 8 -4.27 0.95 -9.12
N GLU A 9 -4.64 -0.21 -9.67
CA GLU A 9 -4.30 -0.56 -11.05
C GLU A 9 -5.03 0.34 -12.06
N LEU A 10 -6.29 0.67 -11.82
CA LEU A 10 -7.04 1.62 -12.65
C LEU A 10 -6.41 3.01 -12.65
N LYS A 11 -5.94 3.47 -11.47
CA LYS A 11 -5.15 4.70 -11.36
C LYS A 11 -3.84 4.61 -12.14
N HIS A 12 -3.18 3.47 -12.11
CA HIS A 12 -1.95 3.24 -12.88
C HIS A 12 -2.22 3.28 -14.40
N LYS A 13 -3.25 2.58 -14.88
CA LYS A 13 -3.69 2.62 -16.28
C LYS A 13 -3.98 4.05 -16.73
N ALA A 14 -4.66 4.87 -15.91
CA ALA A 14 -4.90 6.27 -16.22
C ALA A 14 -3.60 7.08 -16.37
N LYS A 15 -2.61 6.86 -15.49
CA LYS A 15 -1.31 7.53 -15.58
C LYS A 15 -0.50 7.09 -16.82
N LEU A 16 -0.54 5.80 -17.19
CA LEU A 16 0.06 5.30 -18.42
C LEU A 16 -0.61 5.91 -19.66
N LEU A 17 -1.95 5.96 -19.68
CA LEU A 17 -2.74 6.56 -20.76
C LEU A 17 -2.45 8.06 -20.92
N ARG A 18 -2.25 8.77 -19.80
CA ARG A 18 -1.81 10.17 -19.78
C ARG A 18 -0.48 10.35 -20.53
N ARG A 19 0.49 9.47 -20.26
CA ARG A 19 1.83 9.51 -20.86
C ARG A 19 1.80 9.13 -22.35
N SER A 20 1.05 8.09 -22.73
CA SER A 20 1.01 7.60 -24.10
C SER A 20 0.21 8.48 -25.06
N LYS A 21 -0.93 9.05 -24.61
CA LYS A 21 -1.81 9.88 -25.45
C LYS A 21 -1.59 11.39 -25.27
N GLY A 22 -0.69 11.80 -24.37
CA GLY A 22 -0.45 13.22 -24.06
C GLY A 22 -1.67 13.97 -23.52
N ILE A 23 -2.67 13.25 -22.97
CA ILE A 23 -3.90 13.85 -22.45
C ILE A 23 -3.73 14.27 -20.99
N ARG A 24 -4.58 15.19 -20.49
CA ARG A 24 -4.60 15.54 -19.06
C ARG A 24 -5.05 14.34 -18.23
N LEU A 25 -4.53 14.23 -17.00
CA LEU A 25 -4.85 13.12 -16.09
C LEU A 25 -6.36 12.96 -15.84
N ASN A 26 -7.09 14.07 -15.64
CA ASN A 26 -8.55 14.04 -15.46
C ASN A 26 -9.28 13.45 -16.67
N ARG A 27 -8.78 13.68 -17.90
CA ARG A 27 -9.34 13.04 -19.10
C ARG A 27 -9.00 11.55 -19.16
N ALA A 28 -7.79 11.17 -18.76
CA ALA A 28 -7.43 9.76 -18.68
C ALA A 28 -8.33 9.00 -17.69
N TYR A 29 -8.59 9.59 -16.52
CA TYR A 29 -9.54 9.03 -15.56
C TYR A 29 -10.96 8.91 -16.10
N ALA A 30 -11.44 9.89 -16.88
CA ALA A 30 -12.74 9.80 -17.52
C ALA A 30 -12.82 8.64 -18.54
N VAL A 31 -11.73 8.37 -19.26
CA VAL A 31 -11.65 7.21 -20.17
C VAL A 31 -11.73 5.90 -19.39
N ILE A 32 -10.89 5.74 -18.35
CA ILE A 32 -10.92 4.53 -17.52
C ILE A 32 -12.28 4.34 -16.86
N ALA A 33 -12.90 5.40 -16.32
CA ALA A 33 -14.22 5.29 -15.72
C ALA A 33 -15.26 4.78 -16.71
N LYS A 34 -15.22 5.25 -17.96
CA LYS A 34 -16.13 4.80 -19.02
C LYS A 34 -15.90 3.35 -19.42
N GLU A 35 -14.65 2.89 -19.43
CA GLU A 35 -14.28 1.48 -19.66
C GLU A 35 -14.83 0.57 -18.55
N GLU A 36 -14.84 1.04 -17.31
CA GLU A 36 -15.46 0.36 -16.16
C GLU A 36 -17.00 0.53 -16.10
N GLY A 37 -17.61 1.21 -17.07
CA GLY A 37 -19.07 1.41 -17.14
C GLY A 37 -19.61 2.61 -16.35
N TYR A 38 -18.75 3.47 -15.81
CA TYR A 38 -19.14 4.66 -15.04
C TYR A 38 -19.13 5.94 -15.88
N ALA A 39 -20.08 6.84 -15.60
CA ALA A 39 -20.18 8.13 -16.29
C ALA A 39 -19.04 9.11 -15.92
N SER A 40 -18.43 8.95 -14.74
CA SER A 40 -17.28 9.74 -14.31
C SER A 40 -16.43 8.99 -13.29
N TRP A 41 -15.17 9.40 -13.16
CA TRP A 41 -14.26 8.85 -12.16
C TRP A 41 -14.75 9.07 -10.72
N SER A 42 -15.38 10.20 -10.43
CA SER A 42 -15.93 10.48 -9.09
C SER A 42 -17.06 9.52 -8.72
N LEU A 43 -17.91 9.14 -9.69
CA LEU A 43 -18.97 8.15 -9.45
C LEU A 43 -18.42 6.75 -9.22
N LEU A 44 -17.38 6.37 -9.99
CA LEU A 44 -16.65 5.13 -9.78
C LEU A 44 -16.04 5.09 -8.39
N ILE A 45 -15.34 6.14 -7.97
CA ILE A 45 -14.72 6.21 -6.64
C ILE A 45 -15.77 6.16 -5.55
N ARG A 46 -16.88 6.88 -5.66
CA ARG A 46 -17.96 6.84 -4.66
C ARG A 46 -18.51 5.42 -4.49
N ASP A 47 -18.77 4.74 -5.61
CA ASP A 47 -19.30 3.37 -5.59
C ASP A 47 -18.26 2.37 -5.07
N TYR A 48 -16.99 2.57 -5.44
CA TYR A 48 -15.87 1.82 -4.89
C TYR A 48 -15.75 2.01 -3.37
N GLU A 49 -15.77 3.23 -2.84
CA GLU A 49 -15.68 3.46 -1.39
C GLU A 49 -16.89 2.89 -0.63
N ALA A 50 -18.09 2.91 -1.23
CA ALA A 50 -19.28 2.29 -0.66
C ALA A 50 -19.21 0.75 -0.60
N HIS A 51 -18.47 0.14 -1.54
CA HIS A 51 -18.31 -1.32 -1.65
C HIS A 51 -16.93 -1.80 -1.20
N LYS A 52 -16.03 -0.88 -0.86
CA LYS A 52 -14.73 -1.21 -0.29
C LYS A 52 -15.08 -2.01 0.95
N PRO A 53 -14.61 -3.26 1.09
CA PRO A 53 -14.60 -3.84 2.40
C PRO A 53 -13.81 -2.85 3.24
N THR A 54 -14.49 -2.09 4.11
CA THR A 54 -13.83 -1.57 5.29
C THR A 54 -13.10 -2.80 5.81
N PRO A 55 -11.75 -2.77 5.91
CA PRO A 55 -11.07 -3.87 6.58
C PRO A 55 -11.89 -4.11 7.83
N ASN A 56 -12.32 -5.37 8.01
CA ASN A 56 -13.24 -5.75 9.06
C ASN A 56 -12.50 -5.51 10.37
N MET A 57 -12.41 -4.25 10.77
CA MET A 57 -12.05 -3.78 12.08
C MET A 57 -13.29 -4.16 12.87
N GLN A 58 -13.40 -5.46 13.17
CA GLN A 58 -14.08 -5.86 14.39
C GLN A 58 -13.61 -4.87 15.45
N PRO A 59 -14.49 -4.29 16.28
CA PRO A 59 -14.02 -3.46 17.39
C PRO A 59 -12.96 -4.27 18.14
N ARG A 60 -11.68 -3.95 17.91
CA ARG A 60 -10.60 -4.82 18.37
C ARG A 60 -10.46 -4.46 19.82
N THR A 61 -10.51 -5.45 20.68
CA THR A 61 -9.97 -5.28 22.02
C THR A 61 -8.46 -5.15 21.83
N GLY A 62 -7.99 -3.92 21.59
CA GLY A 62 -6.57 -3.61 21.56
C GLY A 62 -5.93 -4.19 22.80
N TYR A 63 -4.81 -4.88 22.63
CA TYR A 63 -4.01 -5.40 23.73
C TYR A 63 -2.64 -4.74 23.70
N GLN A 64 -1.98 -4.75 24.85
CA GLN A 64 -0.63 -4.20 24.93
C GLN A 64 0.38 -5.24 24.46
N ILE A 65 1.18 -4.85 23.48
CA ILE A 65 2.43 -5.52 23.15
C ILE A 65 3.46 -5.05 24.18
N THR A 66 4.02 -5.98 24.94
CA THR A 66 4.93 -5.68 26.07
C THR A 66 6.34 -6.18 25.87
N SER A 67 6.60 -7.00 24.85
CA SER A 67 7.91 -7.59 24.58
C SER A 67 8.13 -7.85 23.10
N LEU A 68 9.40 -7.90 22.70
CA LEU A 68 9.85 -8.41 21.41
C LEU A 68 10.56 -9.77 21.60
N PRO A 69 10.50 -10.70 20.63
CA PRO A 69 9.76 -10.60 19.37
C PRO A 69 8.23 -10.57 19.60
N ILE A 70 7.52 -9.91 18.67
CA ILE A 70 6.06 -9.81 18.71
C ILE A 70 5.43 -11.20 18.57
N ASP A 71 4.27 -11.40 19.20
CA ASP A 71 3.59 -12.69 19.15
C ASP A 71 3.10 -13.03 17.73
N ASP A 72 2.95 -14.32 17.46
CA ASP A 72 2.57 -14.82 16.13
C ASP A 72 1.24 -14.28 15.62
N THR A 73 0.31 -13.93 16.53
CA THR A 73 -1.01 -13.42 16.16
C THR A 73 -0.89 -12.00 15.62
N TYR A 74 -0.24 -11.11 16.38
CA TYR A 74 0.07 -9.76 15.91
C TYR A 74 0.91 -9.79 14.62
N ARG A 75 1.99 -10.59 14.64
CA ARG A 75 2.98 -10.65 13.55
C ARG A 75 2.33 -11.00 12.22
N LYS A 76 1.42 -11.98 12.21
CA LYS A 76 0.70 -12.37 10.99
C LYS A 76 -0.14 -11.21 10.44
N GLU A 77 -0.88 -10.51 11.30
CA GLU A 77 -1.69 -9.38 10.89
C GLU A 77 -0.83 -8.22 10.35
N ALA A 78 0.28 -7.92 11.03
CA ALA A 78 1.23 -6.90 10.61
C ALA A 78 1.83 -7.21 9.23
N ILE A 79 2.16 -8.47 8.93
CA ILE A 79 2.68 -8.90 7.62
C ILE A 79 1.63 -8.71 6.51
N GLU A 80 0.37 -9.09 6.76
CA GLU A 80 -0.71 -8.90 5.80
C GLU A 80 -0.94 -7.41 5.50
N LEU A 81 -0.94 -6.58 6.55
CA LEU A 81 -1.06 -5.12 6.41
C LEU A 81 0.14 -4.53 5.66
N ALA A 82 1.36 -4.87 6.05
CA ALA A 82 2.59 -4.35 5.45
C ALA A 82 2.65 -4.62 3.94
N ASN A 83 2.27 -5.82 3.48
CA ASN A 83 2.18 -6.14 2.05
C ASN A 83 1.15 -5.27 1.31
N SER A 84 -0.01 -5.02 1.93
CA SER A 84 -1.04 -4.17 1.34
C SER A 84 -0.58 -2.72 1.19
N ILE A 85 0.03 -2.17 2.26
CA ILE A 85 0.56 -0.80 2.27
C ILE A 85 1.75 -0.68 1.31
N PHE A 86 2.61 -1.70 1.23
CA PHE A 86 3.73 -1.74 0.29
C PHE A 86 3.26 -1.52 -1.16
N GLU A 87 2.27 -2.27 -1.64
CA GLU A 87 1.77 -2.09 -3.01
C GLU A 87 1.07 -0.73 -3.21
N MET A 88 0.40 -0.22 -2.17
CA MET A 88 -0.15 1.14 -2.19
C MET A 88 0.95 2.20 -2.34
N VAL A 89 2.04 2.07 -1.59
CA VAL A 89 3.19 2.96 -1.64
C VAL A 89 3.89 2.87 -3.00
N MET A 90 4.18 1.66 -3.50
CA MET A 90 4.77 1.43 -4.82
C MET A 90 3.97 2.14 -5.93
N HIS A 91 2.64 2.10 -5.83
CA HIS A 91 1.76 2.80 -6.75
C HIS A 91 1.81 4.34 -6.62
N ARG A 92 2.02 4.85 -5.40
CA ARG A 92 2.10 6.29 -5.11
C ARG A 92 3.43 6.88 -5.55
N ILE A 93 4.54 6.24 -5.23
CA ILE A 93 5.89 6.80 -5.45
C ILE A 93 6.42 6.51 -6.86
N GLU A 94 5.92 5.47 -7.54
CA GLU A 94 6.34 5.06 -8.89
C GLU A 94 7.86 5.00 -9.05
N PRO A 95 8.55 4.10 -8.34
CA PRO A 95 10.01 4.07 -8.34
C PRO A 95 10.55 3.75 -9.73
N LYS A 96 11.77 4.22 -10.06
CA LYS A 96 12.36 4.02 -11.40
C LYS A 96 12.54 2.54 -11.76
N ASN A 97 12.92 1.72 -10.79
CA ASN A 97 13.16 0.28 -10.95
C ASN A 97 12.12 -0.53 -10.14
N PRO A 98 10.84 -0.58 -10.56
CA PRO A 98 9.77 -1.15 -9.75
C PRO A 98 9.83 -2.67 -9.61
N ILE A 99 10.51 -3.38 -10.51
CA ILE A 99 10.72 -4.83 -10.43
C ILE A 99 11.78 -5.14 -9.37
N GLU A 100 12.93 -4.48 -9.43
CA GLU A 100 14.01 -4.66 -8.46
C GLU A 100 13.59 -4.18 -7.06
N THR A 101 12.80 -3.11 -6.96
CA THR A 101 12.26 -2.66 -5.66
C THR A 101 11.38 -3.75 -5.02
N ARG A 102 10.56 -4.46 -5.81
CA ARG A 102 9.74 -5.59 -5.31
C ARG A 102 10.57 -6.79 -4.88
N LYS A 103 11.67 -7.07 -5.58
CA LYS A 103 12.58 -8.17 -5.20
C LYS A 103 13.26 -7.94 -3.86
N LEU A 104 13.44 -6.68 -3.46
CA LEU A 104 14.04 -6.30 -2.18
C LEU A 104 13.02 -6.28 -1.02
N TRP A 105 11.73 -6.36 -1.31
CA TRP A 105 10.68 -6.31 -0.29
C TRP A 105 10.54 -7.66 0.42
N ASP A 106 10.65 -7.63 1.74
CA ASP A 106 10.32 -8.74 2.63
C ASP A 106 9.48 -8.20 3.80
N ALA A 107 8.19 -8.53 3.80
CA ALA A 107 7.27 -8.06 4.83
C ALA A 107 7.56 -8.66 6.22
N ALA A 108 8.10 -9.88 6.27
CA ALA A 108 8.44 -10.51 7.53
C ALA A 108 9.64 -9.81 8.17
N GLU A 109 10.69 -9.56 7.38
CA GLU A 109 11.85 -8.79 7.84
C GLU A 109 11.47 -7.38 8.28
N TYR A 110 10.62 -6.68 7.52
CA TYR A 110 10.15 -5.36 7.92
C TYR A 110 9.42 -5.39 9.28
N VAL A 111 8.51 -6.36 9.48
CA VAL A 111 7.75 -6.48 10.72
C VAL A 111 8.66 -6.85 11.90
N ASP A 112 9.64 -7.71 11.69
CA ASP A 112 10.49 -8.21 12.77
C ASP A 112 11.59 -7.22 13.16
N GLU A 113 12.13 -6.45 12.20
CA GLU A 113 13.36 -5.65 12.38
C GLU A 113 13.14 -4.14 12.26
N HIS A 114 12.06 -3.67 11.64
CA HIS A 114 11.85 -2.25 11.30
C HIS A 114 10.56 -1.65 11.83
N HIS A 115 9.61 -2.47 12.27
CA HIS A 115 8.28 -2.02 12.67
C HIS A 115 8.22 -1.47 14.11
N LEU A 116 8.78 -2.21 15.07
CA LEU A 116 8.83 -1.83 16.49
C LEU A 116 10.22 -2.03 17.05
N ASP A 117 10.59 -1.17 18.00
CA ASP A 117 11.77 -1.37 18.84
C ASP A 117 11.39 -1.36 20.33
N SER A 118 12.32 -1.80 21.18
CA SER A 118 12.08 -1.92 22.63
C SER A 118 11.72 -0.61 23.33
N SER A 119 12.09 0.55 22.76
CA SER A 119 11.76 1.87 23.32
C SER A 119 10.30 2.29 23.09
N MET A 120 9.61 1.64 22.15
CA MET A 120 8.19 1.88 21.88
C MET A 120 7.26 1.13 22.85
N LEU A 121 7.79 0.21 23.66
CA LEU A 121 6.98 -0.67 24.51
C LEU A 121 6.73 -0.08 25.92
N PRO A 122 5.55 -0.36 26.53
CA PRO A 122 4.42 -1.11 25.97
C PRO A 122 3.61 -0.26 24.98
N ILE A 123 3.11 -0.88 23.91
CA ILE A 123 2.33 -0.21 22.87
C ILE A 123 0.99 -0.91 22.66
N ASP A 124 -0.05 -0.14 22.40
CA ASP A 124 -1.34 -0.70 21.98
C ASP A 124 -1.22 -1.33 20.58
N SER A 125 -1.78 -2.52 20.40
CA SER A 125 -1.70 -3.26 19.14
C SER A 125 -2.32 -2.52 17.94
N GLU A 126 -3.42 -1.77 18.14
CA GLU A 126 -4.01 -1.02 17.03
C GLU A 126 -3.15 0.18 16.67
N TYR A 127 -2.64 0.88 17.69
CA TYR A 127 -1.71 1.97 17.46
C TYR A 127 -0.45 1.47 16.75
N ALA A 128 0.10 0.33 17.15
CA ALA A 128 1.24 -0.29 16.48
C ALA A 128 0.94 -0.57 15.01
N LEU A 129 -0.21 -1.16 14.64
CA LEU A 129 -0.58 -1.35 13.23
C LEU A 129 -0.67 -0.04 12.45
N SER A 130 -1.18 1.03 13.07
CA SER A 130 -1.26 2.35 12.42
C SER A 130 0.11 2.93 12.05
N LEU A 131 1.18 2.54 12.77
CA LEU A 131 2.55 2.96 12.46
C LEU A 131 3.05 2.33 11.14
N ILE A 132 2.58 1.13 10.77
CA ILE A 132 2.88 0.54 9.46
C ILE A 132 2.36 1.46 8.35
N GLU A 133 1.10 1.89 8.45
CA GLU A 133 0.49 2.77 7.45
C GLU A 133 1.21 4.12 7.34
N ALA A 134 1.66 4.65 8.48
CA ALA A 134 2.32 5.96 8.56
C ALA A 134 3.76 5.94 8.04
N PHE A 135 4.55 4.91 8.38
CA PHE A 135 6.00 4.93 8.21
C PHE A 135 6.53 4.02 7.10
N LEU A 136 5.79 3.01 6.65
CA LEU A 136 6.27 2.06 5.63
C LEU A 136 6.69 2.76 4.33
N VAL A 137 6.11 3.94 4.03
CA VAL A 137 6.50 4.75 2.87
C VAL A 137 8.00 5.08 2.84
N HIS A 138 8.62 5.33 3.99
CA HIS A 138 10.03 5.68 4.07
C HIS A 138 10.91 4.47 3.75
N TYR A 139 10.58 3.31 4.33
CA TYR A 139 11.30 2.07 4.05
C TYR A 139 11.24 1.70 2.57
N VAL A 140 10.08 1.83 1.92
CA VAL A 140 9.96 1.54 0.48
C VAL A 140 10.74 2.53 -0.39
N ILE A 141 10.87 3.79 0.03
CA ILE A 141 11.75 4.76 -0.65
C ILE A 141 13.21 4.30 -0.56
N ASP A 142 13.66 3.82 0.59
CA ASP A 142 15.02 3.29 0.76
C ASP A 142 15.26 2.05 -0.09
N LEU A 143 14.27 1.14 -0.19
CA LEU A 143 14.33 0.00 -1.12
C LEU A 143 14.44 0.46 -2.57
N ALA A 144 13.68 1.48 -2.98
CA ALA A 144 13.73 2.03 -4.33
C ALA A 144 15.11 2.64 -4.64
N ILE A 145 15.68 3.39 -3.71
CA ILE A 145 17.04 3.94 -3.83
C ILE A 145 18.08 2.82 -3.92
N LYS A 146 17.94 1.77 -3.11
CA LYS A 146 18.81 0.59 -3.16
C LYS A 146 18.73 -0.10 -4.52
N ALA A 147 17.53 -0.32 -5.05
CA ALA A 147 17.30 -0.89 -6.36
C ALA A 147 17.93 -0.06 -7.50
N GLU A 148 17.93 1.27 -7.41
CA GLU A 148 18.62 2.14 -8.40
C GLU A 148 20.14 1.91 -8.41
N ARG A 149 20.75 1.64 -7.25
CA ARG A 149 22.20 1.39 -7.15
C ARG A 149 22.59 0.03 -7.71
N THR A 150 21.76 -1.00 -7.51
CA THR A 150 22.06 -2.36 -7.98
C THR A 150 21.88 -2.53 -9.49
N THR A 151 21.07 -1.69 -10.15
CA THR A 151 20.86 -1.74 -11.62
C THR A 151 21.94 -0.99 -12.42
N ASN A 152 22.77 -0.15 -11.78
CA ASN A 152 23.82 0.64 -12.42
C ASN A 152 25.19 -0.06 -12.47
N VAL A 153 25.22 -1.40 -12.38
CA VAL A 153 26.43 -2.24 -12.51
C VAL A 153 26.22 -3.22 -13.65
#